data_AF-A0A6A7G5F6-F1
#
_entry.id   AF-A0A6A7G5F6-F1
#
_cell.length_a   1.000
_cell.length_b   1.000
_cell.length_c   1.000
_cell.angle_alpha   90.00
_cell.angle_beta   90.00
_cell.angle_gamma   90.00
#
_symmetry.space_group_name_H-M   'P 1'
#
loop_
_entity.id
_entity.type
_entity.pdbx_description
1 polymer ?
#
loop_
_entity_poly.entity_id
_entity_poly.type
_entity_poly.pdbx_seq_one_letter_code
_entity_poly.pdbx_strand_id
1 'polypeptide(L)'
;SAFVHACHQQNRAILVRYIKRKNAAPLIGYLIPKIKDTIEFFYWNQLPFSCDLRTFPFASLDTNQFRPSSKEIDIAKNLVNKLDLMTAITDEDGDTEQALRPKRTFNPCLQRFYQTVETRALDPQASIGPLDPVIAEYVNPNEKLFNSSAKELKEFHERFPLKVMTVKKKKTHKNWADVVAIAGEVKQNAFPSSFGLGDMSDEDDDDDAKIGDITMAQFDTSRVSTISTITPVADFKAMFSQRDDVEMIDKAIKMMWSVIHDLIDQSFKSKLFPKAIECVKTLRQGCLQEDEWKKFNDGLSELRHGYELKKPKFWVELVTASILPIHSEECSQSDITRAVASSFLSMPSFSTISSVSEDTEDADDLFDELE
;
A
#
# COMPACT_ATOMS: atom_id res chain seq x y z
N SER A 1 -12.36 -17.58 -40.26
CA SER A 1 -13.40 -18.60 -40.08
C SER A 1 -12.84 -20.01 -39.92
N ALA A 2 -12.20 -20.60 -40.95
CA ALA A 2 -11.74 -21.99 -40.92
C ALA A 2 -10.91 -22.40 -39.68
N PHE A 3 -10.02 -21.53 -39.20
CA PHE A 3 -9.21 -21.81 -38.02
C PHE A 3 -10.03 -21.88 -36.71
N VAL A 4 -11.05 -21.01 -36.56
CA VAL A 4 -11.97 -21.04 -35.41
C VAL A 4 -12.76 -22.35 -35.42
N HIS A 5 -13.30 -22.74 -36.59
CA HIS A 5 -14.03 -23.99 -36.76
C HIS A 5 -13.16 -25.22 -36.47
N ALA A 6 -11.93 -25.27 -36.99
CA ALA A 6 -11.03 -26.38 -36.74
C ALA A 6 -10.71 -26.53 -35.25
N CYS A 7 -10.39 -25.43 -34.55
CA CYS A 7 -10.16 -25.46 -33.11
C CYS A 7 -11.42 -25.84 -32.32
N HIS A 8 -12.59 -25.38 -32.75
CA HIS A 8 -13.86 -25.72 -32.12
C HIS A 8 -14.20 -27.21 -32.28
N GLN A 9 -14.09 -27.76 -33.50
CA GLN A 9 -14.32 -29.17 -33.80
C GLN A 9 -13.36 -30.10 -33.04
N GLN A 10 -12.10 -29.68 -32.88
CA GLN A 10 -11.10 -30.48 -32.17
C GLN A 10 -11.09 -30.24 -30.65
N ASN A 11 -11.93 -29.34 -30.13
CA ASN A 11 -11.94 -28.90 -28.73
C ASN A 11 -10.54 -28.48 -28.23
N ARG A 12 -9.81 -27.70 -29.04
CA ARG A 12 -8.45 -27.24 -28.75
C ARG A 12 -8.41 -25.73 -28.51
N ALA A 13 -7.57 -25.33 -27.54
CA ALA A 13 -7.17 -23.95 -27.33
C ALA A 13 -5.76 -23.71 -27.89
N ILE A 14 -5.47 -22.45 -28.23
CA ILE A 14 -4.16 -22.08 -28.82
C ILE A 14 -3.39 -21.26 -27.81
N LEU A 15 -2.14 -21.64 -27.54
CA LEU A 15 -1.22 -20.82 -26.74
C LEU A 15 -0.58 -19.76 -27.62
N VAL A 16 -0.63 -18.50 -27.20
CA VAL A 16 -0.11 -17.37 -27.97
C VAL A 16 0.76 -16.47 -27.11
N ARG A 17 1.83 -15.95 -27.74
CA ARG A 17 2.60 -14.82 -27.22
C ARG A 17 2.02 -13.55 -27.81
N TYR A 18 1.61 -12.63 -26.95
CA TYR A 18 0.99 -11.36 -27.33
C TYR A 18 1.86 -10.18 -26.90
N ILE A 19 2.13 -9.26 -27.83
CA ILE A 19 2.88 -8.03 -27.58
C ILE A 19 2.05 -6.88 -28.16
N LYS A 20 1.55 -5.99 -27.29
CA LYS A 20 0.61 -4.94 -27.69
C LYS A 20 1.25 -3.89 -28.62
N ARG A 21 2.48 -3.47 -28.33
CA ARG A 21 3.23 -2.43 -29.05
C ARG A 21 4.73 -2.73 -28.95
N LYS A 22 5.53 -2.11 -29.83
CA LYS A 22 7.00 -2.15 -29.74
C LYS A 22 7.43 -1.72 -28.32
N ASN A 23 8.35 -2.47 -27.71
CA ASN A 23 8.85 -2.28 -26.34
C ASN A 23 7.84 -2.53 -25.19
N ALA A 24 6.64 -3.07 -25.45
CA ALA A 24 5.77 -3.55 -24.38
C ALA A 24 6.23 -4.92 -23.86
N ALA A 25 5.97 -5.19 -22.57
CA ALA A 25 6.24 -6.50 -21.99
C ALA A 25 5.45 -7.60 -22.74
N PRO A 26 6.09 -8.73 -23.09
CA PRO A 26 5.39 -9.84 -23.72
C PRO A 26 4.44 -10.49 -22.73
N LEU A 27 3.20 -10.70 -23.15
CA LEU A 27 2.20 -11.44 -22.41
C LEU A 27 2.06 -12.83 -23.02
N ILE A 28 1.85 -13.83 -22.18
CA ILE A 28 1.44 -15.16 -22.62
C ILE A 28 -0.05 -15.32 -22.34
N GLY A 29 -0.77 -15.92 -23.28
CA GLY A 29 -2.20 -16.12 -23.15
C GLY A 29 -2.67 -17.27 -24.01
N TYR A 30 -3.94 -17.61 -23.91
CA TYR A 30 -4.57 -18.60 -24.75
C TYR A 30 -5.80 -18.05 -25.46
N LEU A 31 -6.07 -18.61 -26.63
CA LEU A 31 -7.22 -18.29 -27.46
C LEU A 31 -8.25 -19.42 -27.41
N ILE A 32 -9.48 -19.10 -27.01
CA ILE A 32 -10.61 -20.04 -27.04
C ILE A 32 -11.53 -19.70 -28.23
N PRO A 33 -11.83 -20.64 -29.14
CA PRO A 33 -12.73 -20.38 -30.26
C PRO A 33 -14.17 -20.20 -29.76
N LYS A 34 -14.85 -19.15 -30.25
CA LYS A 34 -16.29 -18.94 -30.04
C LYS A 34 -16.96 -18.61 -31.37
N ILE A 35 -17.97 -19.41 -31.68
CA ILE A 35 -18.85 -19.23 -32.84
C ILE A 35 -20.16 -18.64 -32.32
N LYS A 36 -20.57 -17.50 -32.87
CA LYS A 36 -21.91 -16.92 -32.74
C LYS A 36 -22.53 -16.83 -34.14
N ASP A 37 -23.85 -16.66 -34.19
CA ASP A 37 -24.60 -16.67 -35.46
C ASP A 37 -24.11 -15.63 -36.49
N THR A 38 -23.62 -14.48 -36.01
CA THR A 38 -23.16 -13.38 -36.87
C THR A 38 -21.65 -13.28 -37.01
N ILE A 39 -20.88 -13.75 -36.03
CA ILE A 39 -19.43 -13.57 -35.98
C ILE A 39 -18.74 -14.77 -35.34
N GLU A 40 -17.55 -15.06 -35.87
CA GLU A 40 -16.64 -16.08 -35.36
C GLU A 40 -15.38 -15.41 -34.87
N PHE A 41 -14.99 -15.66 -33.63
CA PHE A 41 -13.85 -15.00 -33.02
C PHE A 41 -13.18 -15.86 -31.95
N PHE A 42 -12.03 -15.40 -31.46
CA PHE A 42 -11.34 -16.00 -30.34
C PHE A 42 -11.46 -15.10 -29.10
N TYR A 43 -11.69 -15.72 -27.94
CA TYR A 43 -11.46 -15.05 -26.66
C TYR A 43 -9.98 -15.13 -26.32
N TRP A 44 -9.33 -13.98 -26.19
CA TRP A 44 -7.98 -13.89 -25.64
C TRP A 44 -8.06 -13.79 -24.11
N ASN A 45 -7.41 -14.74 -23.44
CA ASN A 45 -7.27 -14.77 -21.99
C ASN A 45 -5.78 -14.83 -21.64
N GLN A 46 -5.31 -13.86 -20.85
CA GLN A 46 -3.93 -13.85 -20.36
C GLN A 46 -3.71 -15.02 -19.37
N LEU A 47 -2.57 -15.69 -19.50
CA LEU A 47 -2.13 -16.72 -18.56
C LEU A 47 -1.18 -16.09 -17.53
N PRO A 48 -1.21 -16.57 -16.27
CA PRO A 48 -0.25 -16.16 -15.26
C PRO A 48 1.15 -16.71 -15.60
N PHE A 49 2.18 -15.94 -15.24
CA PHE A 49 3.56 -16.42 -15.23
C PHE A 49 3.87 -17.20 -13.95
N SER A 50 5.00 -17.90 -13.93
CA SER A 50 5.47 -18.62 -12.74
C SER A 50 5.66 -17.69 -11.52
N CYS A 51 6.01 -16.42 -11.74
CA CYS A 51 6.10 -15.41 -10.67
C CYS A 51 4.74 -14.96 -10.12
N ASP A 52 3.64 -15.15 -10.87
CA ASP A 52 2.29 -14.78 -10.44
C ASP A 52 1.62 -15.89 -9.60
N LEU A 53 2.16 -17.11 -9.65
CA LEU A 53 1.65 -18.25 -8.89
C LEU A 53 1.98 -18.09 -7.41
N ARG A 54 0.94 -18.06 -6.57
CA ARG A 54 1.07 -18.08 -5.11
C ARG A 54 0.67 -19.46 -4.59
N THR A 55 1.64 -20.22 -4.08
CA THR A 55 1.39 -21.54 -3.49
C THR A 55 1.10 -21.39 -2.00
N PHE A 56 -0.18 -21.49 -1.63
CA PHE A 56 -0.63 -21.50 -0.24
C PHE A 56 -0.97 -22.93 0.18
N PRO A 57 -0.30 -23.50 1.21
CA PRO A 57 -0.66 -24.81 1.72
C PRO A 57 -1.92 -24.70 2.59
N PHE A 58 -3.06 -25.12 2.05
CA PHE A 58 -4.30 -25.26 2.83
C PHE A 58 -4.50 -26.72 3.23
N ALA A 59 -4.99 -26.96 4.45
CA ALA A 59 -5.40 -28.29 4.87
C ALA A 59 -6.63 -28.76 4.07
N SER A 60 -6.70 -30.05 3.75
CA SER A 60 -7.87 -30.60 3.06
C SER A 60 -9.10 -30.56 3.96
N LEU A 61 -10.21 -30.11 3.40
CA LEU A 61 -11.51 -30.08 4.08
C LEU A 61 -12.14 -31.49 4.20
N ASP A 62 -11.66 -32.47 3.43
CA ASP A 62 -12.13 -33.87 3.44
C ASP A 62 -11.61 -34.67 4.65
N THR A 63 -11.38 -34.00 5.78
CA THR A 63 -10.95 -34.62 7.03
C THR A 63 -12.18 -35.09 7.83
N ASN A 64 -12.09 -36.24 8.49
CA ASN A 64 -13.19 -36.82 9.29
C ASN A 64 -13.83 -35.85 10.31
N GLN A 65 -13.08 -34.85 10.78
CA GLN A 65 -13.55 -33.83 11.73
C GLN A 65 -14.60 -32.86 11.14
N PHE A 66 -14.55 -32.62 9.82
CA PHE A 66 -15.40 -31.64 9.13
C PHE A 66 -16.37 -32.28 8.14
N ARG A 67 -16.48 -33.62 8.16
CA ARG A 67 -17.36 -34.34 7.23
C ARG A 67 -18.82 -34.14 7.65
N PRO A 68 -19.65 -33.50 6.81
CA PRO A 68 -21.04 -33.22 7.16
C PRO A 68 -21.86 -34.51 7.19
N SER A 69 -22.90 -34.53 8.03
CA SER A 69 -23.86 -35.63 8.09
C SER A 69 -24.78 -35.63 6.86
N SER A 70 -25.37 -36.78 6.51
CA SER A 70 -26.29 -36.87 5.37
C SER A 70 -27.46 -35.89 5.49
N LYS A 71 -27.96 -35.69 6.72
CA LYS A 71 -29.04 -34.73 7.00
C LYS A 71 -28.60 -33.28 6.76
N GLU A 72 -27.39 -32.91 7.16
CA GLU A 72 -26.82 -31.59 6.90
C GLU A 72 -26.67 -31.31 5.39
N ILE A 73 -26.23 -32.32 4.63
CA ILE A 73 -26.12 -32.23 3.18
C ILE A 73 -27.49 -32.01 2.54
N ASP A 74 -28.52 -32.73 3.00
CA ASP A 74 -29.87 -32.61 2.44
C ASP A 74 -30.51 -31.25 2.74
N ILE A 75 -30.29 -30.70 3.94
CA ILE A 75 -30.75 -29.35 4.31
C ILE A 75 -30.05 -28.30 3.45
N ALA A 76 -28.72 -28.42 3.26
CA ALA A 76 -27.96 -27.53 2.39
C ALA A 76 -28.44 -27.60 0.93
N LYS A 77 -28.69 -28.80 0.40
CA LYS A 77 -29.24 -28.99 -0.95
C LYS A 77 -30.63 -28.37 -1.10
N ASN A 78 -31.51 -28.55 -0.12
CA ASN A 78 -32.84 -27.97 -0.14
C ASN A 78 -32.76 -26.43 -0.17
N LEU A 79 -31.87 -25.85 0.63
CA LEU A 79 -31.62 -24.40 0.62
C LEU A 79 -31.14 -23.91 -0.75
N VAL A 80 -30.19 -24.60 -1.39
CA VAL A 80 -29.71 -24.27 -2.75
C VAL A 80 -30.84 -24.35 -3.77
N ASN A 81 -31.67 -25.40 -3.72
CA ASN A 81 -32.79 -25.56 -4.65
C ASN A 81 -33.86 -24.48 -4.49
N LYS A 82 -34.10 -24.00 -3.27
CA LYS A 82 -35.09 -22.94 -3.00
C LYS A 82 -34.58 -21.54 -3.34
N LEU A 83 -33.27 -21.31 -3.23
CA LEU A 83 -32.63 -20.05 -3.56
C LEU A 83 -32.06 -20.03 -4.99
N ASP A 84 -32.61 -20.85 -5.89
CA ASP A 84 -32.18 -20.86 -7.29
C ASP A 84 -32.68 -19.60 -8.02
N LEU A 85 -31.74 -18.83 -8.58
CA LEU A 85 -32.02 -17.61 -9.34
C LEU A 85 -32.28 -17.88 -10.82
N MET A 86 -32.08 -19.11 -11.30
CA MET A 86 -32.22 -19.45 -12.72
C MET A 86 -33.68 -19.57 -13.16
N THR A 87 -34.58 -19.98 -12.26
CA THR A 87 -36.00 -20.26 -12.56
C THR A 87 -36.97 -19.45 -11.69
N ALA A 88 -36.48 -18.41 -11.01
CA ALA A 88 -37.24 -17.71 -9.96
C ALA A 88 -38.28 -16.71 -10.48
N ILE A 89 -38.23 -16.33 -11.76
CA ILE A 89 -39.24 -15.47 -12.39
C ILE A 89 -39.89 -16.23 -13.54
N THR A 90 -41.22 -16.12 -13.66
CA THR A 90 -41.96 -16.56 -14.85
C THR A 90 -42.40 -15.34 -15.61
N ASP A 91 -42.10 -15.30 -16.91
CA ASP A 91 -42.54 -14.21 -17.79
C ASP A 91 -44.06 -14.25 -18.03
N GLU A 92 -44.60 -13.22 -18.68
CA GLU A 92 -46.00 -13.12 -19.10
C GLU A 92 -46.42 -14.30 -20.00
N ASP A 93 -45.46 -14.90 -20.71
CA ASP A 93 -45.65 -16.07 -21.58
C ASP A 93 -45.51 -17.43 -20.85
N GLY A 94 -45.24 -17.42 -19.53
CA GLY A 94 -45.14 -18.62 -18.70
C GLY A 94 -43.78 -19.33 -18.74
N ASP A 95 -42.80 -18.80 -19.48
CA ASP A 95 -41.42 -19.30 -19.50
C ASP A 95 -40.63 -18.86 -18.26
N THR A 96 -39.75 -19.73 -17.78
CA THR A 96 -38.88 -19.43 -16.64
C THR A 96 -37.71 -18.56 -17.07
N GLU A 97 -37.61 -17.38 -16.47
CA GLU A 97 -36.52 -16.44 -16.67
C GLU A 97 -35.59 -16.37 -15.44
N GLN A 98 -34.32 -16.09 -15.74
CA GLN A 98 -33.30 -15.80 -14.72
C GLN A 98 -33.66 -14.52 -13.97
N ALA A 99 -33.82 -14.63 -12.65
CA ALA A 99 -34.20 -13.52 -11.78
C ALA A 99 -33.18 -12.38 -11.76
N LEU A 100 -31.89 -12.70 -11.90
CA LEU A 100 -30.83 -11.71 -11.98
C LEU A 100 -29.87 -12.07 -13.12
N ARG A 101 -29.64 -11.09 -14.02
CA ARG A 101 -28.72 -11.23 -15.14
C ARG A 101 -27.56 -10.22 -15.01
N PRO A 102 -26.44 -10.56 -14.32
CA PRO A 102 -25.36 -9.62 -14.07
C PRO A 102 -24.77 -8.95 -15.31
N LYS A 103 -24.85 -9.61 -16.48
CA LYS A 103 -24.41 -9.06 -17.77
C LYS A 103 -25.30 -7.93 -18.32
N ARG A 104 -26.57 -7.90 -17.89
CA ARG A 104 -27.57 -6.89 -18.29
C ARG A 104 -27.83 -5.87 -17.19
N THR A 105 -27.37 -6.12 -15.97
CA THR A 105 -27.49 -5.19 -14.85
C THR A 105 -26.47 -4.04 -14.99
N PHE A 106 -26.92 -2.81 -14.78
CA PHE A 106 -26.07 -1.64 -14.80
C PHE A 106 -25.24 -1.51 -13.51
N ASN A 107 -24.11 -0.81 -13.59
CA ASN A 107 -23.28 -0.55 -12.42
C ASN A 107 -24.00 0.42 -11.45
N PRO A 108 -24.39 -0.02 -10.23
CA PRO A 108 -25.13 0.82 -9.29
C PRO A 108 -24.32 2.03 -8.80
N CYS A 109 -23.00 1.92 -8.71
CA CYS A 109 -22.14 3.03 -8.27
C CYS A 109 -22.20 4.20 -9.26
N LEU A 110 -22.22 3.90 -10.57
CA LEU A 110 -22.30 4.94 -11.60
C LEU A 110 -23.68 5.59 -11.63
N GLN A 111 -24.75 4.79 -11.52
CA GLN A 111 -26.10 5.34 -11.48
C GLN A 111 -26.30 6.24 -10.27
N ARG A 112 -25.88 5.78 -9.09
CA ARG A 112 -25.92 6.57 -7.85
C ARG A 112 -25.10 7.86 -7.95
N PHE A 113 -23.93 7.79 -8.57
CA PHE A 113 -23.08 8.96 -8.80
C PHE A 113 -23.80 9.99 -9.66
N TYR A 114 -24.34 9.59 -10.83
CA TYR A 114 -25.02 10.54 -11.72
C TYR A 114 -26.30 11.11 -11.12
N GLN A 115 -27.06 10.32 -10.38
CA GLN A 115 -28.22 10.82 -9.62
C GLN A 115 -27.82 11.90 -8.62
N THR A 116 -26.73 11.67 -7.88
CA THR A 116 -26.25 12.64 -6.88
C THR A 116 -25.74 13.91 -7.57
N VAL A 117 -25.03 13.77 -8.70
CA VAL A 117 -24.56 14.89 -9.51
C VAL A 117 -25.72 15.72 -10.02
N GLU A 118 -26.78 15.10 -10.54
CA GLU A 118 -27.99 15.79 -10.98
C GLU A 118 -28.64 16.58 -9.83
N THR A 119 -28.84 15.94 -8.67
CA THR A 119 -29.43 16.63 -7.51
C THR A 119 -28.59 17.80 -7.02
N ARG A 120 -27.26 17.66 -7.01
CA ARG A 120 -26.34 18.69 -6.52
C ARG A 120 -26.12 19.80 -7.56
N ALA A 121 -26.28 19.51 -8.85
CA ALA A 121 -26.25 20.51 -9.91
C ALA A 121 -27.47 21.43 -9.86
N LEU A 122 -28.64 20.90 -9.48
CA LEU A 122 -29.87 21.67 -9.28
C LEU A 122 -29.86 22.43 -7.95
N ASP A 123 -29.39 21.79 -6.86
CA ASP A 123 -29.26 22.41 -5.55
C ASP A 123 -27.85 22.15 -4.96
N PRO A 124 -26.97 23.18 -4.95
CA PRO A 124 -25.62 23.08 -4.42
C PRO A 124 -25.52 22.76 -2.93
N GLN A 125 -26.60 22.79 -2.15
CA GLN A 125 -26.62 22.44 -0.73
C GLN A 125 -27.37 21.13 -0.43
N ALA A 126 -28.01 20.51 -1.43
CA ALA A 126 -28.77 19.28 -1.25
C ALA A 126 -27.90 18.13 -0.71
N SER A 127 -28.36 17.50 0.37
CA SER A 127 -27.72 16.30 0.91
C SER A 127 -27.88 15.11 -0.05
N ILE A 128 -27.06 14.07 0.15
CA ILE A 128 -27.16 12.84 -0.63
C ILE A 128 -28.52 12.19 -0.32
N GLY A 129 -29.36 12.03 -1.34
CA GLY A 129 -30.71 11.44 -1.19
C GLY A 129 -30.69 9.95 -0.81
N PRO A 130 -31.83 9.35 -0.45
CA PRO A 130 -31.93 7.90 -0.21
C PRO A 130 -31.64 7.09 -1.48
N LEU A 131 -31.38 5.78 -1.35
CA LEU A 131 -31.16 4.92 -2.52
C LEU A 131 -32.44 4.84 -3.36
N ASP A 132 -32.30 5.02 -4.67
CA ASP A 132 -33.41 4.87 -5.61
C ASP A 132 -33.98 3.44 -5.51
N PRO A 133 -35.32 3.27 -5.38
CA PRO A 133 -35.96 1.96 -5.34
C PRO A 133 -35.57 1.03 -6.49
N VAL A 134 -35.36 1.56 -7.71
CA VAL A 134 -34.97 0.78 -8.89
C VAL A 134 -33.55 0.24 -8.73
N ILE A 135 -32.64 1.03 -8.16
CA ILE A 135 -31.27 0.58 -7.86
C ILE A 135 -31.29 -0.43 -6.71
N ALA A 136 -32.12 -0.17 -5.70
CA ALA A 136 -32.27 -1.04 -4.55
C ALA A 136 -32.77 -2.44 -4.94
N GLU A 137 -33.62 -2.57 -5.96
CA GLU A 137 -34.21 -3.84 -6.40
C GLU A 137 -33.16 -4.89 -6.83
N TYR A 138 -32.11 -4.48 -7.54
CA TYR A 138 -31.06 -5.42 -7.99
C TYR A 138 -29.81 -5.44 -7.11
N VAL A 139 -29.68 -4.50 -6.16
CA VAL A 139 -28.62 -4.51 -5.14
C VAL A 139 -29.01 -5.39 -3.95
N ASN A 140 -30.28 -5.35 -3.56
CA ASN A 140 -30.80 -6.12 -2.44
C ASN A 140 -31.34 -7.48 -2.90
N PRO A 141 -31.36 -8.49 -2.00
CA PRO A 141 -31.99 -9.77 -2.28
C PRO A 141 -33.50 -9.62 -2.54
N ASN A 142 -34.04 -10.42 -3.46
CA ASN A 142 -35.47 -10.43 -3.75
C ASN A 142 -36.27 -10.96 -2.55
N GLU A 143 -37.09 -10.08 -1.96
CA GLU A 143 -37.89 -10.38 -0.78
C GLU A 143 -38.82 -11.57 -0.97
N LYS A 144 -39.42 -11.73 -2.16
CA LYS A 144 -40.36 -12.84 -2.43
C LYS A 144 -39.68 -14.20 -2.31
N LEU A 145 -38.47 -14.30 -2.86
CA LEU A 145 -37.66 -15.52 -2.82
C LEU A 145 -37.22 -15.85 -1.38
N PHE A 146 -36.74 -14.85 -0.65
CA PHE A 146 -36.28 -15.02 0.73
C PHE A 146 -37.43 -15.33 1.70
N ASN A 147 -38.61 -14.73 1.49
CA ASN A 147 -39.80 -15.04 2.26
C ASN A 147 -40.27 -16.48 2.01
N SER A 148 -40.16 -16.97 0.77
CA SER A 148 -40.45 -18.37 0.45
C SER A 148 -39.47 -19.35 1.09
N SER A 149 -38.19 -18.98 1.21
CA SER A 149 -37.13 -19.83 1.77
C SER A 149 -36.91 -19.63 3.28
N ALA A 150 -37.75 -18.85 3.95
CA ALA A 150 -37.56 -18.47 5.34
C ALA A 150 -37.59 -19.68 6.30
N LYS A 151 -38.26 -20.78 5.92
CA LYS A 151 -38.32 -22.02 6.73
C LYS A 151 -36.99 -22.76 6.64
N GLU A 152 -36.49 -22.94 5.43
CA GLU A 152 -35.24 -23.63 5.13
C GLU A 152 -34.04 -22.88 5.70
N LEU A 153 -34.07 -21.54 5.70
CA LEU A 153 -33.05 -20.71 6.33
C LEU A 153 -32.99 -20.90 7.86
N LYS A 154 -34.15 -21.01 8.51
CA LYS A 154 -34.21 -21.29 9.96
C LYS A 154 -33.69 -22.68 10.28
N GLU A 155 -34.12 -23.68 9.52
CA GLU A 155 -33.64 -25.06 9.67
C GLU A 155 -32.11 -25.14 9.48
N PHE A 156 -31.58 -24.46 8.47
CA PHE A 156 -30.14 -24.38 8.25
C PHE A 156 -29.42 -23.71 9.43
N HIS A 157 -29.95 -22.59 9.93
CA HIS A 157 -29.35 -21.87 11.06
C HIS A 157 -29.32 -22.70 12.35
N GLU A 158 -30.39 -23.45 12.65
CA GLU A 158 -30.47 -24.31 13.83
C GLU A 158 -29.47 -25.46 13.78
N ARG A 159 -29.19 -25.99 12.58
CA ARG A 159 -28.27 -27.13 12.39
C ARG A 159 -26.79 -26.72 12.36
N PHE A 160 -26.50 -25.49 11.96
CA PHE A 160 -25.14 -24.94 11.90
C PHE A 160 -24.96 -23.79 12.90
N PRO A 161 -24.78 -24.08 14.21
CA PRO A 161 -24.58 -23.05 15.21
C PRO A 161 -23.25 -22.34 15.00
N LEU A 162 -23.31 -21.02 14.77
CA LEU A 162 -22.14 -20.17 14.62
C LEU A 162 -21.91 -19.38 15.92
N LYS A 163 -20.71 -19.52 16.49
CA LYS A 163 -20.28 -18.71 17.64
C LYS A 163 -19.40 -17.58 17.15
N VAL A 164 -19.87 -16.34 17.30
CA VAL A 164 -19.05 -15.16 17.04
C VAL A 164 -17.95 -15.10 18.09
N MET A 165 -16.70 -15.27 17.67
CA MET A 165 -15.56 -15.04 18.53
C MET A 165 -15.23 -13.55 18.54
N THR A 166 -15.35 -12.91 19.70
CA THR A 166 -14.86 -11.54 19.89
C THR A 166 -13.34 -11.59 19.96
N VAL A 167 -12.69 -11.48 18.80
CA VAL A 167 -11.26 -11.17 18.76
C VAL A 167 -11.12 -9.80 19.41
N LYS A 168 -10.43 -9.72 20.55
CA LYS A 168 -10.08 -8.42 21.17
C LYS A 168 -9.36 -7.62 20.10
N LYS A 169 -10.02 -6.60 19.56
CA LYS A 169 -9.38 -5.66 18.63
C LYS A 169 -8.20 -5.07 19.40
N LYS A 170 -6.97 -5.31 18.95
CA LYS A 170 -5.83 -4.49 19.37
C LYS A 170 -6.28 -3.05 19.17
N LYS A 171 -6.17 -2.21 20.20
CA LYS A 171 -6.50 -0.79 20.09
C LYS A 171 -5.65 -0.24 18.95
N THR A 172 -6.26 -0.06 17.78
CA THR A 172 -5.66 0.73 16.71
C THR A 172 -5.57 2.13 17.29
N HIS A 173 -4.36 2.63 17.47
CA HIS A 173 -4.13 4.02 17.87
C HIS A 173 -4.92 4.89 16.86
N LYS A 174 -6.00 5.52 17.33
CA LYS A 174 -6.80 6.38 16.46
C LYS A 174 -5.89 7.56 16.11
N ASN A 175 -5.46 7.64 14.86
CA ASN A 175 -4.70 8.78 14.40
C ASN A 175 -5.51 10.04 14.65
N TRP A 176 -4.85 11.11 15.10
CA TRP A 176 -5.47 12.41 15.39
C TRP A 176 -6.37 12.93 14.26
N ALA A 177 -6.08 12.57 13.00
CA ALA A 177 -6.90 12.90 11.84
C ALA A 177 -8.35 12.37 11.93
N ASP A 178 -8.57 11.17 12.46
CA ASP A 178 -9.91 10.59 12.63
C ASP A 178 -10.68 11.26 13.79
N VAL A 179 -9.96 11.71 14.81
CA VAL A 179 -10.55 12.44 15.95
C VAL A 179 -10.94 13.86 15.54
N VAL A 180 -10.13 14.52 14.72
CA VAL A 180 -10.45 15.85 14.17
C VAL A 180 -11.60 15.79 13.17
N ALA A 181 -11.73 14.70 12.38
CA ALA A 181 -12.88 14.51 11.49
C ALA A 181 -14.20 14.30 12.26
N ILE A 182 -14.16 13.60 13.41
CA ILE A 182 -15.34 13.42 14.28
C ILE A 182 -15.64 14.70 15.09
N ALA A 183 -14.61 15.43 15.52
CA ALA A 183 -14.76 16.68 16.26
C ALA A 183 -15.15 17.88 15.37
N GLY A 184 -14.97 17.77 14.04
CA GLY A 184 -15.34 18.80 13.07
C GLY A 184 -16.84 19.10 12.98
N GLU A 185 -17.70 18.32 13.66
CA GLU A 185 -19.14 18.56 13.75
C GLU A 185 -19.58 19.34 15.01
N VAL A 186 -18.67 19.70 15.92
CA VAL A 186 -19.02 20.50 17.11
C VAL A 186 -18.50 21.92 16.96
N LYS A 187 -19.46 22.86 16.95
CA LYS A 187 -19.29 24.30 16.81
C LYS A 187 -18.16 24.86 17.70
N GLN A 188 -17.45 25.84 17.13
CA GLN A 188 -16.56 26.78 17.81
C GLN A 188 -17.18 27.28 19.12
N ASN A 189 -16.35 27.30 20.17
CA ASN A 189 -16.50 27.92 21.49
C ASN A 189 -16.61 26.93 22.66
N ALA A 190 -15.46 26.35 23.04
CA ALA A 190 -15.08 26.17 24.44
C ALA A 190 -13.65 25.58 24.49
N PHE A 191 -12.65 26.42 24.72
CA PHE A 191 -11.45 25.97 25.41
C PHE A 191 -11.74 26.04 26.91
N PRO A 192 -11.72 24.94 27.68
CA PRO A 192 -11.54 25.05 29.11
C PRO A 192 -10.04 24.96 29.40
N SER A 193 -9.46 26.13 29.66
CA SER A 193 -8.31 26.25 30.55
C SER A 193 -8.69 25.77 31.95
N SER A 194 -7.70 25.25 32.69
CA SER A 194 -7.72 24.98 34.14
C SER A 194 -7.80 23.50 34.54
N PHE A 195 -6.64 23.01 34.97
CA PHE A 195 -6.40 22.23 36.19
C PHE A 195 -7.63 21.94 37.07
N GLY A 196 -7.78 20.67 37.45
CA GLY A 196 -8.58 20.21 38.57
C GLY A 196 -8.09 18.85 39.05
N LEU A 197 -7.33 18.84 40.16
CA LEU A 197 -7.16 17.65 40.99
C LEU A 197 -8.55 17.23 41.53
N GLY A 198 -8.85 15.93 41.48
CA GLY A 198 -10.11 15.39 41.96
C GLY A 198 -10.15 13.87 41.88
N ASP A 199 -9.67 13.27 42.97
CA ASP A 199 -9.80 11.91 43.48
C ASP A 199 -11.09 11.14 43.12
N MET A 200 -10.96 9.83 42.83
CA MET A 200 -11.88 8.78 43.26
C MET A 200 -11.28 7.37 43.06
N SER A 201 -10.87 6.82 44.20
CA SER A 201 -11.07 5.46 44.72
C SER A 201 -10.28 4.28 44.15
N ASP A 202 -9.33 3.86 44.99
CA ASP A 202 -8.79 2.51 45.16
C ASP A 202 -9.89 1.44 45.35
N GLU A 203 -9.73 0.31 44.67
CA GLU A 203 -10.03 -1.02 45.21
C GLU A 203 -8.84 -1.93 44.83
N ASP A 204 -8.19 -2.45 45.88
CA ASP A 204 -7.02 -3.31 45.90
C ASP A 204 -7.23 -4.66 45.19
N ASP A 205 -6.18 -5.18 44.56
CA ASP A 205 -5.67 -6.53 44.88
C ASP A 205 -4.22 -6.69 44.38
N ASP A 206 -3.41 -7.26 45.27
CA ASP A 206 -1.96 -7.45 45.30
C ASP A 206 -1.29 -8.00 44.02
N ASP A 207 -0.13 -7.44 43.66
CA ASP A 207 1.11 -8.23 43.60
C ASP A 207 2.36 -7.34 43.55
N ASP A 208 3.30 -7.69 44.42
CA ASP A 208 4.46 -6.93 44.88
C ASP A 208 5.64 -7.03 43.90
N ALA A 209 6.03 -5.93 43.26
CA ALA A 209 7.37 -5.76 42.68
C ALA A 209 7.74 -4.27 42.54
N LYS A 210 8.55 -3.77 43.47
CA LYS A 210 9.25 -2.48 43.34
C LYS A 210 10.07 -2.45 42.03
N ILE A 211 9.67 -1.58 41.10
CA ILE A 211 10.48 -1.15 39.96
C ILE A 211 10.53 0.37 39.99
N GLY A 212 11.74 0.92 40.10
CA GLY A 212 11.99 2.37 40.12
C GLY A 212 11.58 3.05 38.82
N ASP A 213 11.22 4.33 38.93
CA ASP A 213 10.87 5.31 37.89
C ASP A 213 11.19 4.88 36.44
N ILE A 214 10.20 4.28 35.78
CA ILE A 214 10.19 4.12 34.32
C ILE A 214 9.30 5.22 33.75
N THR A 215 9.92 6.15 33.03
CA THR A 215 9.23 7.19 32.27
C THR A 215 8.46 6.56 31.10
N MET A 216 7.34 7.19 30.74
CA MET A 216 6.30 6.76 29.80
C MET A 216 6.73 6.58 28.33
N ALA A 217 8.04 6.51 28.05
CA ALA A 217 8.62 6.38 26.70
C ALA A 217 8.89 4.93 26.26
N GLN A 218 8.65 3.93 27.12
CA GLN A 218 9.18 2.58 26.91
C GLN A 218 8.15 1.51 26.46
N PHE A 219 6.87 1.86 26.35
CA PHE A 219 5.82 0.87 26.06
C PHE A 219 5.27 0.86 24.63
N ASP A 220 5.83 1.63 23.69
CA ASP A 220 5.32 1.70 22.31
C ASP A 220 6.39 1.63 21.20
N THR A 221 7.48 0.89 21.41
CA THR A 221 8.38 0.52 20.30
C THR A 221 8.02 -0.87 19.79
N SER A 222 7.04 -0.92 18.88
CA SER A 222 7.07 -1.97 17.86
C SER A 222 8.47 -1.94 17.24
N ARG A 223 9.24 -3.05 17.33
CA ARG A 223 10.60 -3.15 16.80
C ARG A 223 10.66 -2.57 15.38
N VAL A 224 11.29 -1.40 15.23
CA VAL A 224 11.36 -0.69 13.95
C VAL A 224 12.42 -1.42 13.16
N SER A 225 12.00 -2.24 12.19
CA SER A 225 12.91 -3.12 11.43
C SER A 225 13.30 -2.57 10.05
N THR A 226 12.76 -1.40 9.67
CA THR A 226 12.96 -0.76 8.36
C THR A 226 12.97 0.77 8.49
N ILE A 227 13.81 1.44 7.72
CA ILE A 227 13.89 2.90 7.62
C ILE A 227 13.11 3.37 6.39
N SER A 228 12.16 4.29 6.57
CA SER A 228 11.32 4.82 5.48
C SER A 228 11.87 6.13 4.90
N THR A 229 11.46 6.49 3.68
CA THR A 229 11.75 7.81 3.08
C THR A 229 10.90 8.94 3.65
N ILE A 230 9.88 8.62 4.47
CA ILE A 230 8.95 9.58 5.08
C ILE A 230 9.56 10.15 6.37
N THR A 231 10.05 9.30 7.28
CA THR A 231 10.65 9.70 8.58
C THR A 231 12.04 9.06 8.84
N PRO A 232 13.01 9.18 7.92
CA PRO A 232 14.26 8.41 7.96
C PRO A 232 15.08 8.60 9.24
N VAL A 233 15.18 9.84 9.74
CA VAL A 233 15.95 10.18 10.95
C VAL A 233 15.34 9.56 12.21
N ALA A 234 14.01 9.58 12.34
CA ALA A 234 13.31 9.01 13.49
C ALA A 234 13.37 7.48 13.47
N ASP A 235 13.15 6.88 12.31
CA ASP A 235 13.19 5.43 12.11
C ASP A 235 14.58 4.87 12.41
N PHE A 236 15.64 5.57 11.95
CA PHE A 236 17.01 5.20 12.25
C PHE A 236 17.34 5.32 13.73
N LYS A 237 17.00 6.44 14.39
CA LYS A 237 17.24 6.57 15.84
C LYS A 237 16.50 5.50 16.64
N ALA A 238 15.27 5.15 16.26
CA ALA A 238 14.51 4.07 16.89
C ALA A 238 15.18 2.70 16.70
N MET A 239 15.72 2.43 15.50
CA MET A 239 16.44 1.20 15.19
C MET A 239 17.82 1.14 15.87
N PHE A 240 18.51 2.27 15.96
CA PHE A 240 19.81 2.41 16.62
C PHE A 240 19.70 2.34 18.15
N SER A 241 18.54 2.71 18.71
CA SER A 241 18.26 2.58 20.17
C SER A 241 17.93 1.15 20.60
N GLN A 242 17.62 0.26 19.65
CA GLN A 242 17.37 -1.16 19.88
C GLN A 242 18.71 -1.90 19.90
N ARG A 243 19.46 -1.75 20.99
CA ARG A 243 20.86 -2.21 21.19
C ARG A 243 21.05 -3.73 21.32
N ASP A 244 20.09 -4.53 20.86
CA ASP A 244 20.05 -5.96 21.19
C ASP A 244 20.90 -6.83 20.25
N ASP A 245 21.42 -6.31 19.12
CA ASP A 245 22.20 -7.11 18.15
C ASP A 245 23.15 -6.26 17.27
N VAL A 246 24.41 -6.69 17.11
CA VAL A 246 25.40 -6.05 16.21
C VAL A 246 24.94 -6.11 14.75
N GLU A 247 24.22 -7.18 14.37
CA GLU A 247 23.68 -7.32 13.01
C GLU A 247 22.61 -6.27 12.70
N MET A 248 21.91 -5.77 13.73
CA MET A 248 20.88 -4.74 13.57
C MET A 248 21.49 -3.36 13.32
N ILE A 249 22.64 -3.04 13.94
CA ILE A 249 23.38 -1.79 13.69
C ILE A 249 23.86 -1.75 12.24
N ASP A 250 24.45 -2.85 11.75
CA ASP A 250 24.91 -2.97 10.37
C ASP A 250 23.77 -2.84 9.36
N LYS A 251 22.63 -3.45 9.68
CA LYS A 251 21.43 -3.33 8.86
C LYS A 251 20.90 -1.90 8.85
N ALA A 252 20.90 -1.21 9.99
CA ALA A 252 20.45 0.19 10.09
C ALA A 252 21.33 1.12 9.26
N ILE A 253 22.67 0.96 9.33
CA ILE A 253 23.64 1.75 8.56
C ILE A 253 23.43 1.55 7.05
N LYS A 254 23.32 0.29 6.60
CA LYS A 254 23.08 -0.03 5.17
C LYS A 254 21.76 0.53 4.66
N MET A 255 20.68 0.38 5.43
CA MET A 255 19.37 0.91 5.05
C MET A 255 19.36 2.44 5.01
N MET A 256 20.04 3.12 5.94
CA MET A 256 20.16 4.57 5.91
C MET A 256 20.89 5.05 4.66
N TRP A 257 22.01 4.42 4.29
CA TRP A 257 22.71 4.74 3.05
C TRP A 257 21.83 4.56 1.80
N SER A 258 21.06 3.46 1.72
CA SER A 258 20.10 3.25 0.63
C SER A 258 19.06 4.37 0.54
N VAL A 259 18.50 4.79 1.67
CA VAL A 259 17.52 5.88 1.72
C VAL A 259 18.14 7.22 1.33
N ILE A 260 19.41 7.47 1.70
CA ILE A 260 20.15 8.66 1.27
C ILE A 260 20.30 8.68 -0.25
N HIS A 261 20.69 7.56 -0.87
CA HIS A 261 20.76 7.43 -2.33
C HIS A 261 19.41 7.71 -3.01
N ASP A 262 18.34 7.10 -2.51
CA ASP A 262 16.98 7.31 -3.04
C ASP A 262 16.52 8.77 -2.93
N LEU A 263 16.80 9.43 -1.80
CA LEU A 263 16.46 10.84 -1.59
C LEU A 263 17.21 11.77 -2.55
N ILE A 264 18.45 11.43 -2.92
CA ILE A 264 19.25 12.22 -3.87
C ILE A 264 18.78 11.97 -5.31
N ASP A 265 18.53 10.72 -5.68
CA ASP A 265 18.13 10.34 -7.04
C ASP A 265 16.72 10.84 -7.39
N GLN A 266 15.79 10.77 -6.44
CA GLN A 266 14.40 11.19 -6.61
C GLN A 266 14.19 12.71 -6.38
N SER A 267 15.26 13.45 -6.06
CA SER A 267 15.18 14.89 -5.79
C SER A 267 14.89 15.69 -7.06
N PHE A 268 13.66 16.23 -7.15
CA PHE A 268 13.29 17.22 -8.16
C PHE A 268 13.70 18.63 -7.70
N LYS A 269 14.53 19.32 -8.48
CA LYS A 269 15.02 20.68 -8.21
C LYS A 269 15.59 20.87 -6.78
N SER A 270 16.38 19.91 -6.29
CA SER A 270 17.07 19.97 -4.99
C SER A 270 16.18 19.96 -3.72
N LYS A 271 14.86 19.79 -3.83
CA LYS A 271 13.96 19.87 -2.67
C LYS A 271 14.23 18.85 -1.56
N LEU A 272 14.83 17.71 -1.89
CA LEU A 272 15.09 16.62 -0.94
C LEU A 272 16.52 16.62 -0.37
N PHE A 273 17.41 17.50 -0.86
CA PHE A 273 18.81 17.53 -0.42
C PHE A 273 18.99 17.90 1.06
N PRO A 274 18.27 18.88 1.64
CA PRO A 274 18.38 19.17 3.07
C PRO A 274 18.04 17.97 3.95
N LYS A 275 17.04 17.17 3.54
CA LYS A 275 16.63 15.95 4.23
C LYS A 275 17.69 14.85 4.13
N ALA A 276 18.30 14.67 2.96
CA ALA A 276 19.41 13.73 2.78
C ALA A 276 20.62 14.12 3.64
N ILE A 277 20.95 15.42 3.73
CA ILE A 277 22.04 15.94 4.56
C ILE A 277 21.77 15.68 6.05
N GLU A 278 20.54 15.86 6.51
CA GLU A 278 20.14 15.54 7.89
C GLU A 278 20.29 14.04 8.20
N CYS A 279 19.97 13.18 7.23
CA CYS A 279 20.19 11.74 7.33
C CYS A 279 21.68 11.40 7.45
N VAL A 280 22.54 11.99 6.62
CA VAL A 280 24.00 11.80 6.69
C VAL A 280 24.57 12.27 8.03
N LYS A 281 24.12 13.42 8.56
CA LYS A 281 24.54 13.91 9.88
C LYS A 281 24.15 12.96 11.00
N THR A 282 22.92 12.45 10.97
CA THR A 282 22.42 11.51 11.97
C THR A 282 23.16 10.17 11.88
N LEU A 283 23.44 9.70 10.67
CA LEU A 283 24.22 8.48 10.43
C LEU A 283 25.64 8.63 10.97
N ARG A 284 26.31 9.77 10.70
CA ARG A 284 27.65 10.08 11.24
C ARG A 284 27.68 10.02 12.77
N GLN A 285 26.67 10.60 13.42
CA GLN A 285 26.53 10.56 14.87
C GLN A 285 26.35 9.13 15.40
N GLY A 286 25.53 8.32 14.72
CA GLY A 286 25.34 6.91 15.07
C GLY A 286 26.63 6.10 14.93
N CYS A 287 27.35 6.25 13.81
CA CYS A 287 28.61 5.54 13.59
C CYS A 287 29.73 5.97 14.57
N LEU A 288 29.70 7.20 15.09
CA LEU A 288 30.59 7.63 16.16
C LEU A 288 30.26 7.01 17.52
N GLN A 289 28.99 6.69 17.79
CA GLN A 289 28.56 6.11 19.06
C GLN A 289 28.89 4.62 19.17
N GLU A 290 28.89 3.90 18.05
CA GLU A 290 29.12 2.45 17.99
C GLU A 290 30.51 2.08 17.43
N ASP A 291 31.42 3.06 17.33
CA ASP A 291 32.79 2.91 16.81
C ASP A 291 32.89 2.33 15.37
N GLU A 292 31.81 2.42 14.58
CA GLU A 292 31.71 1.95 13.19
C GLU A 292 32.19 3.00 12.17
N TRP A 293 33.34 3.63 12.43
CA TRP A 293 33.88 4.72 11.63
C TRP A 293 34.22 4.31 10.19
N LYS A 294 34.68 3.08 9.98
CA LYS A 294 35.07 2.56 8.66
C LYS A 294 33.89 2.47 7.71
N LYS A 295 32.75 1.95 8.18
CA LYS A 295 31.51 1.82 7.39
C LYS A 295 30.95 3.18 6.97
N PHE A 296 31.09 4.19 7.82
CA PHE A 296 30.72 5.56 7.47
C PHE A 296 31.65 6.17 6.42
N ASN A 297 32.98 6.06 6.62
CA ASN A 297 33.97 6.66 5.73
C ASN A 297 33.95 6.01 4.34
N ASP A 298 33.78 4.69 4.26
CA ASP A 298 33.62 3.96 2.99
C ASP A 298 32.35 4.42 2.26
N GLY A 299 31.20 4.47 2.96
CA GLY A 299 29.94 4.94 2.38
C GLY A 299 29.97 6.41 1.93
N LEU A 300 30.66 7.28 2.68
CA LEU A 300 30.85 8.68 2.30
C LEU A 300 31.74 8.82 1.05
N SER A 301 32.76 7.96 0.91
CA SER A 301 33.58 7.87 -0.30
C SER A 301 32.77 7.39 -1.50
N GLU A 302 31.94 6.36 -1.34
CA GLU A 302 31.03 5.88 -2.40
C GLU A 302 30.03 6.96 -2.82
N LEU A 303 29.46 7.69 -1.86
CA LEU A 303 28.56 8.80 -2.11
C LEU A 303 29.24 9.90 -2.95
N ARG A 304 30.50 10.23 -2.60
CA ARG A 304 31.30 11.19 -3.37
C ARG A 304 31.50 10.72 -4.81
N HIS A 305 32.02 9.51 -5.01
CA HIS A 305 32.24 8.97 -6.37
C HIS A 305 30.95 8.91 -7.20
N GLY A 306 29.80 8.63 -6.56
CA GLY A 306 28.50 8.56 -7.23
C GLY A 306 27.93 9.91 -7.67
N TYR A 307 28.10 10.97 -6.85
CA TYR A 307 27.35 12.22 -7.01
C TYR A 307 28.19 13.48 -7.26
N GLU A 308 29.52 13.45 -7.07
CA GLU A 308 30.40 14.61 -7.27
C GLU A 308 30.23 15.23 -8.67
N LEU A 309 30.14 14.39 -9.72
CA LEU A 309 29.91 14.84 -11.10
C LEU A 309 28.43 14.94 -11.49
N LYS A 310 27.56 14.06 -10.94
CA LYS A 310 26.16 13.95 -11.37
C LYS A 310 25.23 14.98 -10.73
N LYS A 311 25.53 15.42 -9.51
CA LYS A 311 24.68 16.31 -8.70
C LYS A 311 25.55 17.35 -7.95
N PRO A 312 26.20 18.29 -8.66
CA PRO A 312 27.15 19.23 -8.03
C PRO A 312 26.50 20.12 -6.97
N LYS A 313 25.21 20.47 -7.12
CA LYS A 313 24.46 21.25 -6.11
C LYS A 313 24.36 20.54 -4.76
N PHE A 314 24.15 19.22 -4.75
CA PHE A 314 24.12 18.43 -3.52
C PHE A 314 25.49 18.42 -2.85
N TRP A 315 26.57 18.28 -3.63
CA TRP A 315 27.94 18.31 -3.11
C TRP A 315 28.29 19.64 -2.46
N VAL A 316 27.91 20.76 -3.08
CA VAL A 316 28.07 22.10 -2.48
C VAL A 316 27.32 22.21 -1.15
N GLU A 317 26.10 21.70 -1.04
CA GLU A 317 25.36 21.70 0.22
C GLU A 317 26.00 20.79 1.28
N LEU A 318 26.57 19.65 0.89
CA LEU A 318 27.30 18.75 1.79
C LEU A 318 28.58 19.39 2.33
N VAL A 319 29.33 20.09 1.47
CA VAL A 319 30.51 20.87 1.84
C VAL A 319 30.11 22.04 2.76
N THR A 320 29.01 22.74 2.46
CA THR A 320 28.47 23.81 3.31
C THR A 320 28.04 23.29 4.68
N ALA A 321 27.57 22.05 4.74
CA ALA A 321 27.20 21.38 5.98
C ALA A 321 28.40 20.84 6.78
N SER A 322 29.64 20.99 6.27
CA SER A 322 30.91 20.57 6.89
C SER A 322 30.92 19.10 7.33
N ILE A 323 30.34 18.22 6.52
CA ILE A 323 30.32 16.78 6.82
C ILE A 323 31.66 16.18 6.42
N LEU A 324 32.51 15.93 7.42
CA LEU A 324 33.83 15.34 7.26
C LEU A 324 33.80 13.82 7.48
N PRO A 325 34.70 13.07 6.82
CA PRO A 325 35.07 11.74 7.27
C PRO A 325 35.41 11.75 8.77
N ILE A 326 35.05 10.68 9.48
CA ILE A 326 35.42 10.50 10.88
C ILE A 326 36.94 10.36 10.93
N HIS A 327 37.59 11.22 11.72
CA HIS A 327 39.04 11.34 11.81
C HIS A 327 39.55 10.97 13.21
N SER A 328 40.87 10.77 13.32
CA SER A 328 41.56 10.24 14.50
C SER A 328 41.40 11.06 15.79
N GLU A 329 40.95 12.31 15.71
CA GLU A 329 40.65 13.16 16.89
C GLU A 329 39.26 12.89 17.48
N GLU A 330 38.32 12.36 16.68
CA GLU A 330 36.95 12.06 17.10
C GLU A 330 36.76 10.58 17.46
N CYS A 331 37.53 9.69 16.85
CA CYS A 331 37.55 8.26 17.16
C CYS A 331 39.00 7.78 17.19
N SER A 332 39.45 7.25 18.33
CA SER A 332 40.83 6.78 18.54
C SER A 332 41.22 5.60 17.64
N GLN A 333 40.25 4.91 17.07
CA GLN A 333 40.44 3.79 16.14
C GLN A 333 40.51 4.21 14.67
N SER A 334 40.26 5.47 14.33
CA SER A 334 40.26 5.94 12.94
C SER A 334 41.69 6.14 12.39
N ASP A 335 41.97 5.53 11.25
CA ASP A 335 43.23 5.68 10.51
C ASP A 335 43.34 7.01 9.73
N ILE A 336 42.28 7.83 9.70
CA ILE A 336 42.24 9.08 8.93
C ILE A 336 42.68 10.28 9.79
N THR A 337 43.71 11.00 9.37
CA THR A 337 44.14 12.24 10.03
C THR A 337 43.23 13.42 9.67
N ARG A 338 43.07 14.39 10.57
CA ARG A 338 42.26 15.62 10.35
C ARG A 338 42.60 16.37 9.06
N ALA A 339 43.88 16.37 8.66
CA ALA A 339 44.33 16.97 7.41
C ALA A 339 43.75 16.27 6.17
N VAL A 340 43.62 14.94 6.20
CA VAL A 340 43.04 14.12 5.12
C VAL A 340 41.52 14.26 5.07
N ALA A 341 40.87 14.34 6.23
CA ALA A 341 39.44 14.65 6.29
C ALA A 341 39.15 16.04 5.72
N SER A 342 40.01 17.03 5.98
CA SER A 342 39.84 18.40 5.48
C SER A 342 40.09 18.50 3.96
N SER A 343 41.03 17.71 3.41
CA SER A 343 41.24 17.64 1.97
C SER A 343 40.10 16.93 1.24
N PHE A 344 39.28 16.12 1.92
CA PHE A 344 38.09 15.51 1.33
C PHE A 344 37.05 16.54 0.84
N LEU A 345 36.95 17.69 1.53
CA LEU A 345 36.08 18.80 1.13
C LEU A 345 36.66 19.69 0.03
N SER A 346 37.94 19.52 -0.30
CA SER A 346 38.55 20.28 -1.39
C SER A 346 37.99 19.79 -2.73
N MET A 347 37.26 20.66 -3.42
CA MET A 347 36.80 20.37 -4.77
C MET A 347 38.01 20.21 -5.69
N PRO A 348 38.00 19.26 -6.65
CA PRO A 348 38.99 19.28 -7.71
C PRO A 348 38.89 20.64 -8.43
N SER A 349 40.02 21.34 -8.52
CA SER A 349 40.14 22.54 -9.36
C SER A 349 39.67 22.19 -10.76
N PHE A 350 38.57 22.78 -11.18
CA PHE A 350 38.09 22.73 -12.55
C PHE A 350 39.09 23.50 -13.42
N SER A 351 40.14 22.83 -13.86
CA SER A 351 41.08 23.36 -14.84
C SER A 351 40.78 22.70 -16.17
N THR A 352 40.37 23.54 -17.13
CA THR A 352 40.15 23.23 -18.54
C THR A 352 38.79 22.61 -18.89
N ILE A 353 37.75 23.45 -18.92
CA ILE A 353 36.80 23.40 -20.04
C ILE A 353 37.04 24.67 -20.86
N SER A 354 37.51 24.46 -22.09
CA SER A 354 37.66 25.47 -23.11
C SER A 354 36.35 26.24 -23.29
N SER A 355 36.51 27.54 -23.50
CA SER A 355 35.53 28.46 -24.06
C SER A 355 34.58 27.78 -25.06
N VAL A 356 33.31 27.67 -24.70
CA VAL A 356 32.21 27.70 -25.65
C VAL A 356 31.33 28.85 -25.22
N SER A 357 31.18 29.77 -26.16
CA SER A 357 30.44 31.02 -26.10
C SER A 357 28.99 30.84 -25.67
N GLU A 358 28.47 31.89 -25.04
CA GLU A 358 27.04 32.19 -24.96
C GLU A 358 26.39 32.04 -26.33
N ASP A 359 25.41 31.14 -26.46
CA ASP A 359 24.30 31.32 -27.40
C ASP A 359 23.04 31.49 -26.53
N THR A 360 22.65 32.75 -26.38
CA THR A 360 21.32 33.18 -25.95
C THR A 360 20.47 33.35 -27.20
N GLU A 361 19.79 32.30 -27.63
CA GLU A 361 18.67 32.33 -28.58
C GLU A 361 17.91 30.99 -28.39
N ASP A 362 16.62 30.97 -28.70
CA ASP A 362 15.66 29.83 -28.57
C ASP A 362 14.80 29.79 -27.29
N ALA A 363 14.27 30.95 -26.89
CA ALA A 363 13.04 31.01 -26.10
C ALA A 363 11.78 31.31 -26.95
N ASP A 364 11.94 31.71 -28.21
CA ASP A 364 10.83 32.12 -29.09
C ASP A 364 10.41 31.05 -30.12
N ASP A 365 11.18 29.97 -30.32
CA ASP A 365 10.87 28.91 -31.31
C ASP A 365 9.97 27.78 -30.79
N LEU A 366 9.54 27.81 -29.52
CA LEU A 366 8.71 26.73 -28.92
C LEU A 366 7.20 27.04 -28.91
N PHE A 367 6.79 28.25 -29.30
CA PHE A 367 5.36 28.64 -29.32
C PHE A 367 4.70 28.60 -30.69
N ASP A 368 5.46 28.45 -31.78
CA ASP A 368 4.92 28.43 -33.15
C ASP A 368 4.58 27.01 -33.68
N GLU A 369 4.78 25.96 -32.89
CA GLU A 369 4.46 24.57 -33.26
C GLU A 369 3.16 24.03 -32.60
N LEU A 370 2.33 24.94 -32.05
CA LEU A 370 1.07 24.61 -31.36
C LEU A 370 -0.14 25.48 -31.76
N GLU A 371 -0.20 25.88 -33.04
CA GLU A 371 -1.44 26.35 -33.69
C GLU A 371 -1.89 25.42 -34.84
#